data_AF-A0A554JGJ9-F1
#
_entry.id   AF-A0A554JGJ9-F1
#
_cell.length_a   1.000
_cell.length_b   1.000
_cell.length_c   1.000
_cell.angle_alpha   90.00
_cell.angle_beta   90.00
_cell.angle_gamma   90.00
#
_symmetry.space_group_name_H-M   'P 1'
#
loop_
_entity.id
_entity.type
_entity.pdbx_description
1 polymer ?
#
loop_
_entity_poly.entity_id
_entity_poly.type
_entity_poly.pdbx_seq_one_letter_code
_entity_poly.pdbx_strand_id
1 'polypeptide(L)'
;LNPIKIIVSGVPHYDKYIKAPFISREEFFRRIGLDPDKKTVLFFPLCDYRIVRKGGEAPAYTDKDALEALSKISANVIVRFPPNETVTTAGFKKPANFFYDQPGVSFGKGATITTRELSTDDDARLADELYYSDVVVSGPSTAAIDAAVFDKPIIFLDFGRGDSSSLVGRIFEYESEHIVNVLKTGGVKRARNERELTALVENYFKNPSKDREGRARIREEQCFRLDGNSSKRIAAEITAVEMIKYPYKTTKEMRENPDIYSAPCYGLPFGITTFEKYESILTGKRVLDCGTGSGHFLNHIEDYDTYGVDVVDVRVEKKGNFAVVDTNTEKLPFPDNFFDAVTTWCLLPHLENPHHFIREVYRVLKPGGIFFNEMPNTSLYARKLFFLTGELERYTMDNDHISVFTPAIYKKTILKYFNELAVEYWVDPKIYRNRLGWLKKIGVERNWRNFRKLYASEMIQILKK
;
A
#
# COMPACT_ATOMS: atom_id res chain seq x y z
N LEU A 1 4.93 -15.70 -12.00
CA LEU A 1 6.01 -14.68 -12.11
C LEU A 1 7.34 -15.40 -11.97
N ASN A 2 8.08 -15.55 -13.08
CA ASN A 2 9.49 -15.93 -13.03
C ASN A 2 10.19 -14.78 -12.28
N PRO A 3 10.94 -15.01 -11.19
CA PRO A 3 11.51 -13.91 -10.42
C PRO A 3 12.44 -13.11 -11.33
N ILE A 4 11.98 -11.89 -11.63
CA ILE A 4 12.71 -10.83 -12.29
C ILE A 4 14.03 -10.69 -11.52
N LYS A 5 15.15 -10.96 -12.19
CA LYS A 5 16.55 -10.71 -11.78
C LYS A 5 16.71 -10.08 -10.38
N ILE A 6 17.10 -10.87 -9.38
CA ILE A 6 17.43 -10.36 -8.04
C ILE A 6 18.83 -9.73 -8.06
N ILE A 7 18.94 -8.49 -7.59
CA ILE A 7 20.20 -7.75 -7.55
C ILE A 7 20.46 -7.31 -6.12
N VAL A 8 21.61 -7.71 -5.57
CA VAL A 8 22.02 -7.32 -4.22
C VAL A 8 22.87 -6.05 -4.32
N SER A 9 22.27 -4.90 -3.99
CA SER A 9 22.91 -3.58 -4.07
C SER A 9 23.42 -3.06 -2.72
N GLY A 10 23.13 -3.76 -1.62
CA GLY A 10 23.37 -3.31 -0.25
C GLY A 10 22.38 -2.27 0.23
N VAL A 11 22.61 -1.72 1.42
CA VAL A 11 21.64 -0.86 2.13
C VAL A 11 22.05 0.61 2.00
N PRO A 12 21.31 1.45 1.23
CA PRO A 12 21.59 2.87 1.05
C PRO A 12 21.78 3.67 2.34
N HIS A 13 21.08 3.29 3.40
CA HIS A 13 21.19 3.91 4.73
C HIS A 13 22.65 3.96 5.21
N TYR A 14 23.40 2.89 4.98
CA TYR A 14 24.78 2.78 5.44
C TYR A 14 25.78 3.57 4.57
N ASP A 15 25.37 4.11 3.41
CA ASP A 15 26.23 4.99 2.61
C ASP A 15 26.60 6.28 3.36
N LYS A 16 25.76 6.71 4.29
CA LYS A 16 26.07 7.81 5.19
C LYS A 16 26.98 7.36 6.33
N TYR A 17 26.76 6.16 6.88
CA TYR A 17 27.52 5.64 8.03
C TYR A 17 29.03 5.54 7.76
N ILE A 18 29.42 5.15 6.54
CA ILE A 18 30.83 5.04 6.17
C ILE A 18 31.59 6.38 6.12
N LYS A 19 30.89 7.52 6.23
CA LYS A 19 31.48 8.86 6.19
C LYS A 19 31.82 9.43 7.58
N ALA A 20 31.56 8.69 8.66
CA ALA A 20 31.82 9.14 10.02
C ALA A 20 33.33 9.46 10.26
N PRO A 21 33.66 10.39 11.19
CA PRO A 21 32.76 11.09 12.11
C PRO A 21 31.97 12.23 11.45
N PHE A 22 30.77 12.55 11.97
CA PHE A 22 29.88 13.57 11.39
C PHE A 22 30.07 14.95 12.02
N ILE A 23 29.97 15.05 13.35
CA ILE A 23 30.37 16.22 14.15
C ILE A 23 31.46 15.81 15.13
N SER A 24 32.17 16.76 15.78
CA SER A 24 33.20 16.37 16.76
C SER A 24 32.58 15.73 18.01
N ARG A 25 33.37 14.92 18.73
CA ARG A 25 32.94 14.27 19.97
C ARG A 25 32.50 15.31 21.00
N GLU A 26 33.30 16.34 21.20
CA GLU A 26 33.04 17.41 22.16
C GLU A 26 31.73 18.14 21.82
N GLU A 27 31.52 18.43 20.54
CA GLU A 27 30.30 19.08 20.06
C GLU A 27 29.07 18.19 20.24
N PHE A 28 29.17 16.90 19.92
CA PHE A 28 28.09 15.94 20.10
C PHE A 28 27.66 15.85 21.57
N PHE A 29 28.60 15.56 22.48
CA PHE A 29 28.31 15.42 23.91
C PHE A 29 27.83 16.74 24.54
N ARG A 30 28.35 17.88 24.10
CA ARG A 30 27.87 19.21 24.50
C ARG A 30 26.41 19.43 24.12
N ARG A 31 25.97 19.04 22.91
CA ARG A 31 24.58 19.20 22.45
C ARG A 31 23.58 18.39 23.28
N ILE A 32 23.98 17.18 23.69
CA ILE A 32 23.11 16.28 24.46
C ILE A 32 23.28 16.42 25.99
N GLY A 33 24.17 17.31 26.43
CA GLY A 33 24.39 17.62 27.85
C GLY A 33 25.07 16.51 28.64
N LEU A 34 25.96 15.75 28.00
CA LEU A 34 26.71 14.64 28.60
C LEU A 34 28.22 14.91 28.58
N ASP A 35 28.98 14.13 29.35
CA ASP A 35 30.42 14.37 29.57
C ASP A 35 31.27 13.69 28.46
N PRO A 36 32.00 14.42 27.61
CA PRO A 36 32.74 13.83 26.50
C PRO A 36 33.85 12.86 26.92
N ASP A 37 34.36 12.97 28.15
CA ASP A 37 35.47 12.15 28.65
C ASP A 37 35.01 10.81 29.22
N LYS A 38 33.69 10.63 29.43
CA LYS A 38 33.13 9.38 29.94
C LYS A 38 32.85 8.37 28.83
N LYS A 39 33.00 7.10 29.21
CA LYS A 39 32.49 5.96 28.43
C LYS A 39 31.00 6.09 28.22
N THR A 40 30.49 5.63 27.08
CA THR A 40 29.09 5.83 26.69
C THR A 40 28.41 4.52 26.33
N VAL A 41 27.26 4.25 26.96
CA VAL A 41 26.34 3.19 26.58
C VAL A 41 25.23 3.78 25.73
N LEU A 42 25.01 3.24 24.53
CA LEU A 42 23.81 3.52 23.74
C LEU A 42 22.81 2.40 23.97
N PHE A 43 21.64 2.73 24.49
CA PHE A 43 20.58 1.81 24.84
C PHE A 43 19.34 2.01 23.95
N PHE A 44 18.92 0.92 23.29
CA PHE A 44 17.66 0.83 22.55
C PHE A 44 16.65 -0.02 23.34
N PRO A 45 15.60 0.59 23.91
CA PRO A 45 14.53 -0.12 24.62
C PRO A 45 13.80 -1.17 23.75
N LEU A 46 13.23 -2.19 24.39
CA LEU A 46 12.45 -3.26 23.73
C LEU A 46 11.02 -2.85 23.38
N CYS A 47 10.44 -1.92 24.12
CA CYS A 47 9.04 -1.48 24.05
C CYS A 47 8.00 -2.39 24.66
N ASP A 48 6.91 -1.76 25.08
CA ASP A 48 5.87 -2.37 25.89
C ASP A 48 5.10 -3.50 25.17
N TYR A 49 5.01 -3.48 23.83
CA TYR A 49 4.24 -4.45 23.05
C TYR A 49 4.99 -5.77 22.79
N ARG A 50 6.33 -5.77 22.83
CA ARG A 50 7.16 -6.97 22.60
C ARG A 50 7.20 -7.90 23.81
N ILE A 51 6.57 -7.49 24.91
CA ILE A 51 6.57 -8.23 26.17
C ILE A 51 5.16 -8.79 26.39
N VAL A 52 5.02 -10.11 26.23
CA VAL A 52 3.75 -10.81 26.41
C VAL A 52 3.29 -10.70 27.87
N ARG A 53 2.12 -10.08 28.07
CA ARG A 53 1.42 -10.04 29.36
C ARG A 53 0.33 -11.11 29.38
N LYS A 54 0.29 -11.94 30.42
CA LYS A 54 -0.85 -12.84 30.67
C LYS A 54 -1.72 -12.25 31.77
N GLY A 55 -3.01 -12.06 31.50
CA GLY A 55 -4.02 -11.82 32.54
C GLY A 55 -3.81 -10.59 33.45
N GLY A 56 -3.21 -9.51 32.95
CA GLY A 56 -2.97 -8.30 33.77
C GLY A 56 -1.79 -8.40 34.74
N GLU A 57 -1.01 -9.48 34.69
CA GLU A 57 0.25 -9.58 35.43
C GLU A 57 1.30 -8.61 34.86
N ALA A 58 2.14 -8.06 35.75
CA ALA A 58 3.26 -7.22 35.34
C ALA A 58 4.18 -8.01 34.39
N PRO A 59 4.70 -7.38 33.33
CA PRO A 59 5.65 -8.04 32.44
C PRO A 59 6.82 -8.63 33.24
N ALA A 60 7.31 -9.81 32.85
CA ALA A 60 8.39 -10.50 33.56
C ALA A 60 9.73 -9.72 33.54
N TYR A 61 9.84 -8.72 32.67
CA TYR A 61 10.97 -7.81 32.49
C TYR A 61 10.44 -6.47 31.95
N THR A 62 11.06 -5.36 32.33
CA THR A 62 10.77 -4.03 31.78
C THR A 62 12.04 -3.31 31.35
N ASP A 63 11.93 -2.41 30.37
CA ASP A 63 13.04 -1.50 30.01
C ASP A 63 13.55 -0.70 31.23
N LYS A 64 12.69 -0.50 32.24
CA LYS A 64 13.06 0.07 33.54
C LYS A 64 14.14 -0.74 34.27
N ASP A 65 14.08 -2.07 34.28
CA ASP A 65 15.08 -2.91 34.98
C ASP A 65 16.47 -2.75 34.32
N ALA A 66 16.51 -2.62 32.99
CA ALA A 66 17.74 -2.28 32.28
C ALA A 66 18.22 -0.86 32.59
N LEU A 67 17.33 0.13 32.64
CA LEU A 67 17.69 1.50 33.02
C LEU A 67 18.26 1.57 34.45
N GLU A 68 17.66 0.85 35.40
CA GLU A 68 18.16 0.75 36.78
C GLU A 68 19.54 0.09 36.84
N ALA A 69 19.76 -0.99 36.08
CA ALA A 69 21.07 -1.64 35.97
C ALA A 69 22.13 -0.69 35.38
N LEU A 70 21.80 -0.02 34.27
CA LEU A 70 22.70 0.93 33.62
C LEU A 70 22.99 2.16 34.49
N SER A 71 22.05 2.57 35.36
CA SER A 71 22.27 3.69 36.29
C SER A 71 23.37 3.43 37.32
N LYS A 72 23.71 2.16 37.56
CA LYS A 72 24.77 1.74 38.49
C LYS A 72 26.17 1.83 37.86
N ILE A 73 26.26 2.07 36.55
CA ILE A 73 27.52 2.15 35.81
C ILE A 73 28.00 3.60 35.74
N SER A 74 29.29 3.83 36.01
CA SER A 74 29.92 5.15 35.88
C SER A 74 30.22 5.47 34.40
N ALA A 75 29.17 5.78 33.63
CA ALA A 75 29.22 6.07 32.21
C ALA A 75 28.11 7.06 31.79
N ASN A 76 28.23 7.65 30.61
CA ASN A 76 27.09 8.27 29.92
C ASN A 76 26.13 7.17 29.45
N VAL A 77 24.83 7.46 29.48
CA VAL A 77 23.80 6.56 28.94
C VAL A 77 22.90 7.34 27.99
N ILE A 78 22.93 6.98 26.71
CA ILE A 78 22.01 7.51 25.71
C ILE A 78 20.88 6.48 25.57
N VAL A 79 19.65 6.87 25.83
CA VAL A 79 18.46 6.03 25.67
C VAL A 79 17.73 6.50 24.42
N ARG A 80 17.90 5.77 23.32
CA ARG A 80 17.23 6.08 22.06
C ARG A 80 15.93 5.31 21.97
N PHE A 81 14.83 6.02 22.18
CA PHE A 81 13.50 5.46 22.08
C PHE A 81 13.21 5.09 20.62
N PRO A 82 12.57 3.94 20.36
CA PRO A 82 12.17 3.62 19.01
C PRO A 82 11.11 4.60 18.51
N PRO A 83 11.17 4.97 17.23
CA PRO A 83 10.18 5.87 16.66
C PRO A 83 8.81 5.20 16.79
N ASN A 84 7.86 5.94 17.35
CA ASN A 84 6.43 5.63 17.30
C ASN A 84 5.95 4.53 18.25
N GLU A 85 6.77 4.13 19.21
CA GLU A 85 6.42 3.10 20.19
C GLU A 85 6.43 3.64 21.62
N THR A 86 5.71 2.97 22.51
CA THR A 86 5.64 3.33 23.93
C THR A 86 6.64 2.48 24.73
N VAL A 87 7.41 3.17 25.57
CA VAL A 87 8.32 2.56 26.54
C VAL A 87 7.91 3.04 27.93
N THR A 88 7.38 2.15 28.75
CA THR A 88 6.99 2.48 30.12
C THR A 88 8.21 2.55 31.03
N THR A 89 8.47 3.75 31.57
CA THR A 89 9.56 4.01 32.53
C THR A 89 9.03 4.45 33.91
N ALA A 90 7.78 4.12 34.24
CA ALA A 90 7.09 4.62 35.43
C ALA A 90 7.91 4.43 36.72
N GLY A 91 8.14 5.54 37.43
CA GLY A 91 8.88 5.58 38.70
C GLY A 91 10.41 5.62 38.56
N PHE A 92 10.98 5.49 37.37
CA PHE A 92 12.42 5.68 37.16
C PHE A 92 12.76 7.17 37.07
N LYS A 93 13.60 7.66 37.99
CA LYS A 93 14.08 9.04 37.97
C LYS A 93 15.35 9.14 37.12
N LYS A 94 15.23 9.75 35.94
CA LYS A 94 16.35 9.95 34.99
C LYS A 94 17.57 10.58 35.67
N PRO A 95 18.72 9.89 35.73
CA PRO A 95 19.97 10.47 36.24
C PRO A 95 20.55 11.56 35.33
N ALA A 96 21.45 12.40 35.86
CA ALA A 96 22.06 13.49 35.10
C ALA A 96 22.95 13.01 33.94
N ASN A 97 23.55 11.83 34.06
CA ASN A 97 24.37 11.19 33.03
C ASN A 97 23.55 10.46 31.95
N PHE A 98 22.23 10.64 31.92
CA PHE A 98 21.35 10.03 30.91
C PHE A 98 20.87 11.08 29.92
N PHE A 99 20.83 10.73 28.64
CA PHE A 99 20.15 11.49 27.58
C PHE A 99 19.01 10.64 27.00
N TYR A 100 17.84 11.24 26.79
CA TYR A 100 16.68 10.55 26.22
C TYR A 100 16.47 11.10 24.81
N ASP A 101 16.71 10.26 23.81
CA ASP A 101 16.51 10.61 22.41
C ASP A 101 15.18 10.05 21.91
N GLN A 102 14.27 10.93 21.49
CA GLN A 102 12.93 10.60 21.00
C GLN A 102 12.85 11.00 19.52
N PRO A 103 13.29 10.12 18.60
CA PRO A 103 13.30 10.42 17.18
C PRO A 103 11.90 10.40 16.57
N GLY A 104 11.73 11.18 15.50
CA GLY A 104 10.51 11.22 14.68
C GLY A 104 9.65 12.47 14.87
N VAL A 105 9.09 12.96 13.76
CA VAL A 105 8.21 14.13 13.67
C VAL A 105 6.78 13.67 13.42
N SER A 106 5.82 14.13 14.23
CA SER A 106 4.39 13.83 14.04
C SER A 106 3.73 14.81 13.08
N PHE A 107 2.99 14.31 12.10
CA PHE A 107 2.15 15.12 11.23
C PHE A 107 0.71 15.22 11.79
N GLY A 108 0.29 16.44 12.14
CA GLY A 108 -1.10 16.76 12.51
C GLY A 108 -1.45 16.56 14.00
N LYS A 109 -2.67 17.00 14.37
CA LYS A 109 -3.22 16.79 15.72
C LYS A 109 -3.85 15.40 15.78
N GLY A 110 -3.41 14.56 16.72
CA GLY A 110 -3.89 13.17 16.89
C GLY A 110 -2.98 12.12 16.25
N ALA A 111 -1.67 12.30 16.39
CA ALA A 111 -0.67 11.44 15.78
C ALA A 111 -0.85 9.95 16.16
N THR A 112 -1.05 9.10 15.16
CA THR A 112 -0.95 7.64 15.27
C THR A 112 0.45 7.17 14.88
N ILE A 113 0.74 5.88 15.12
CA ILE A 113 2.03 5.24 14.75
C ILE A 113 2.39 5.47 13.27
N THR A 114 1.40 5.55 12.39
CA THR A 114 1.57 5.72 10.93
C THR A 114 1.73 7.18 10.48
N THR A 115 1.73 8.14 11.41
CA THR A 115 1.79 9.59 11.10
C THR A 115 3.07 10.24 11.58
N ARG A 116 4.08 9.44 11.90
CA ARG A 116 5.37 9.90 12.38
C ARG A 116 6.48 9.42 11.47
N GLU A 117 7.34 10.34 11.05
CA GLU A 117 8.43 10.10 10.11
C GLU A 117 9.76 10.53 10.71
N LEU A 118 10.84 9.81 10.37
CA LEU A 118 12.20 10.17 10.78
C LEU A 118 12.70 11.34 9.94
N SER A 119 13.29 12.33 10.59
CA SER A 119 13.96 13.44 9.92
C SER A 119 15.39 13.08 9.52
N THR A 120 15.98 13.85 8.61
CA THR A 120 17.40 13.71 8.27
C THR A 120 18.33 13.99 9.46
N ASP A 121 17.90 14.82 10.42
CA ASP A 121 18.60 15.07 11.66
C ASP A 121 18.53 13.86 12.62
N ASP A 122 17.43 13.10 12.60
CA ASP A 122 17.30 11.86 13.39
C ASP A 122 18.26 10.77 12.88
N ASP A 123 18.43 10.67 11.55
CA ASP A 123 19.41 9.77 10.92
C ASP A 123 20.85 10.16 11.27
N ALA A 124 21.18 11.45 11.16
CA ALA A 124 22.51 11.96 11.49
C ALA A 124 22.84 11.72 12.97
N ARG A 125 21.88 11.99 13.85
CA ARG A 125 22.01 11.76 15.29
C ARG A 125 22.18 10.28 15.63
N LEU A 126 21.43 9.38 15.01
CA LEU A 126 21.62 7.93 15.19
C LEU A 126 23.05 7.51 14.84
N ALA A 127 23.57 8.02 13.73
CA ALA A 127 24.92 7.71 13.29
C ALA A 127 26.00 8.23 14.26
N ASP A 128 25.83 9.45 14.78
CA ASP A 128 26.70 10.00 15.85
C ASP A 128 26.60 9.21 17.16
N GLU A 129 25.38 8.86 17.59
CA GLU A 129 25.12 8.06 18.79
C GLU A 129 25.81 6.69 18.71
N LEU A 130 25.67 6.01 17.57
CA LEU A 130 26.35 4.74 17.32
C LEU A 130 27.86 4.93 17.30
N TYR A 131 28.36 5.90 16.53
CA TYR A 131 29.79 6.16 16.37
C TYR A 131 30.48 6.54 17.68
N TYR A 132 29.84 7.31 18.55
CA TYR A 132 30.42 7.78 19.82
C TYR A 132 30.12 6.89 21.03
N SER A 133 29.25 5.89 20.88
CA SER A 133 29.07 4.84 21.87
C SER A 133 30.32 3.95 22.00
N ASP A 134 30.55 3.44 23.21
CA ASP A 134 31.54 2.41 23.50
C ASP A 134 30.92 1.01 23.53
N VAL A 135 29.63 0.91 23.89
CA VAL A 135 28.84 -0.33 23.90
C VAL A 135 27.40 0.00 23.51
N VAL A 136 26.81 -0.86 22.68
CA VAL A 136 25.39 -0.81 22.33
C VAL A 136 24.64 -1.91 23.08
N VAL A 137 23.60 -1.51 23.80
CA VAL A 137 22.66 -2.40 24.49
C VAL A 137 21.32 -2.28 23.78
N SER A 138 20.69 -3.41 23.46
CA SER A 138 19.35 -3.40 22.86
C SER A 138 18.57 -4.65 23.21
N GLY A 139 17.29 -4.68 22.87
CA GLY A 139 16.60 -5.94 22.62
C GLY A 139 17.12 -6.66 21.38
N PRO A 140 16.56 -7.84 21.03
CA PRO A 140 16.74 -8.46 19.72
C PRO A 140 16.18 -7.53 18.63
N SER A 141 17.06 -6.68 18.09
CA SER A 141 16.72 -5.58 17.20
C SER A 141 17.75 -5.46 16.08
N THR A 142 17.32 -4.91 14.95
CA THR A 142 18.20 -4.58 13.82
C THR A 142 19.24 -3.51 14.19
N ALA A 143 19.06 -2.79 15.31
CA ALA A 143 20.07 -1.89 15.86
C ALA A 143 21.44 -2.57 16.09
N ALA A 144 21.48 -3.90 16.26
CA ALA A 144 22.74 -4.65 16.29
C ALA A 144 23.51 -4.59 14.96
N ILE A 145 22.80 -4.54 13.83
CA ILE A 145 23.40 -4.44 12.50
C ILE A 145 24.00 -3.04 12.33
N ASP A 146 23.26 -1.99 12.70
CA ASP A 146 23.76 -0.61 12.74
C ASP A 146 25.01 -0.47 13.64
N ALA A 147 24.99 -1.07 14.83
CA ALA A 147 26.14 -1.09 15.74
C ALA A 147 27.34 -1.84 15.15
N ALA A 148 27.09 -2.96 14.45
CA ALA A 148 28.14 -3.74 13.80
C ALA A 148 28.83 -2.97 12.67
N VAL A 149 28.11 -2.10 11.94
CA VAL A 149 28.69 -1.20 10.92
C VAL A 149 29.85 -0.38 11.50
N PHE A 150 29.70 0.10 12.73
CA PHE A 150 30.72 0.87 13.46
C PHE A 150 31.65 0.03 14.35
N ASP A 151 31.62 -1.30 14.20
CA ASP A 151 32.36 -2.26 15.03
C ASP A 151 32.15 -2.12 16.55
N LYS A 152 30.96 -1.70 16.97
CA LYS A 152 30.64 -1.49 18.39
C LYS A 152 30.30 -2.80 19.08
N PRO A 153 30.79 -3.07 20.30
CA PRO A 153 30.30 -4.18 21.12
C PRO A 153 28.77 -4.15 21.30
N ILE A 154 28.13 -5.31 21.19
CA ILE A 154 26.65 -5.43 21.19
C ILE A 154 26.21 -6.39 22.30
N ILE A 155 25.28 -5.93 23.12
CA ILE A 155 24.62 -6.72 24.15
C ILE A 155 23.12 -6.72 23.89
N PHE A 156 22.56 -7.92 23.72
CA PHE A 156 21.14 -8.17 23.71
C PHE A 156 20.61 -8.47 25.11
N LEU A 157 19.49 -7.84 25.45
CA LEU A 157 18.77 -8.04 26.69
C LEU A 157 17.87 -9.27 26.57
N ASP A 158 18.15 -10.28 27.39
CA ASP A 158 17.45 -11.56 27.44
C ASP A 158 17.04 -11.88 28.88
N PHE A 159 16.41 -10.91 29.55
CA PHE A 159 16.03 -11.04 30.97
C PHE A 159 14.86 -12.02 31.17
N GLY A 160 14.35 -12.63 30.09
CA GLY A 160 13.33 -13.68 30.12
C GLY A 160 13.83 -14.89 30.91
N ARG A 161 13.07 -15.32 31.93
CA ARG A 161 13.42 -16.45 32.78
C ARG A 161 13.66 -17.70 31.93
N GLY A 162 14.75 -18.42 32.20
CA GLY A 162 15.22 -19.60 31.46
C GLY A 162 14.37 -20.87 31.58
N ASP A 163 13.05 -20.77 31.74
CA ASP A 163 12.14 -21.90 31.69
C ASP A 163 11.31 -21.84 30.41
N SER A 164 11.63 -22.71 29.45
CA SER A 164 11.06 -22.76 28.10
C SER A 164 9.57 -23.17 28.06
N SER A 165 8.98 -23.50 29.21
CA SER A 165 7.61 -23.99 29.33
C SER A 165 6.54 -22.88 29.44
N SER A 166 6.92 -21.63 29.75
CA SER A 166 6.00 -20.50 29.90
C SER A 166 6.05 -19.54 28.70
N LEU A 167 4.88 -19.17 28.15
CA LEU A 167 4.76 -18.10 27.15
C LEU A 167 4.93 -16.69 27.77
N VAL A 168 4.86 -16.56 29.10
CA VAL A 168 4.94 -15.28 29.81
C VAL A 168 6.40 -14.85 29.93
N GLY A 169 6.74 -13.66 29.43
CA GLY A 169 8.11 -13.12 29.47
C GLY A 169 9.03 -13.61 28.34
N ARG A 170 8.50 -14.35 27.36
CA ARG A 170 9.24 -14.75 26.15
C ARG A 170 9.30 -13.57 25.17
N ILE A 171 10.49 -13.32 24.62
CA ILE A 171 10.72 -12.33 23.56
C ILE A 171 10.83 -13.10 22.24
N PHE A 172 9.73 -13.14 21.46
CA PHE A 172 9.61 -13.97 20.26
C PHE A 172 10.60 -13.62 19.16
N GLU A 173 11.09 -12.38 19.14
CA GLU A 173 12.06 -11.90 18.16
C GLU A 173 13.36 -12.71 18.18
N TYR A 174 13.73 -13.34 19.31
CA TYR A 174 14.88 -14.25 19.34
C TYR A 174 14.73 -15.51 18.47
N GLU A 175 13.51 -15.87 18.09
CA GLU A 175 13.21 -17.00 17.18
C GLU A 175 13.05 -16.56 15.74
N SER A 176 13.05 -15.26 15.48
CA SER A 176 12.98 -14.75 14.13
C SER A 176 14.25 -15.09 13.36
N GLU A 177 14.10 -15.42 12.08
CA GLU A 177 15.21 -15.86 11.23
C GLU A 177 16.37 -14.85 11.20
N HIS A 178 16.05 -13.55 11.15
CA HIS A 178 17.05 -12.49 11.12
C HIS A 178 17.88 -12.41 12.41
N ILE A 179 17.26 -12.47 13.60
CA ILE A 179 17.99 -12.44 14.87
C ILE A 179 18.79 -13.72 15.08
N VAL A 180 18.24 -14.88 14.71
CA VAL A 180 18.95 -16.17 14.76
C VAL A 180 20.24 -16.10 13.94
N ASN A 181 20.20 -15.52 12.74
CA ASN A 181 21.37 -15.35 11.90
C ASN A 181 22.40 -14.39 12.52
N VAL A 182 21.96 -13.25 13.06
CA VAL A 182 22.84 -12.33 13.80
C VAL A 182 23.51 -13.01 14.99
N LEU A 183 22.78 -13.80 15.79
CA LEU A 183 23.34 -14.51 16.94
C LEU A 183 24.38 -15.57 16.55
N LYS A 184 24.16 -16.31 15.44
CA LYS A 184 25.10 -17.31 14.90
C LYS A 184 26.45 -16.72 14.49
N THR A 185 26.53 -15.41 14.30
CA THR A 185 27.81 -14.74 14.02
C THR A 185 28.77 -14.77 15.22
N GLY A 186 28.23 -14.87 16.44
CA GLY A 186 28.98 -14.70 17.68
C GLY A 186 29.30 -13.24 18.05
N GLY A 187 28.88 -12.27 17.22
CA GLY A 187 29.17 -10.84 17.41
C GLY A 187 28.32 -10.13 18.46
N VAL A 188 27.32 -10.83 19.02
CA VAL A 188 26.39 -10.30 20.03
C VAL A 188 26.39 -11.19 21.26
N LYS A 189 26.45 -10.60 22.47
CA LYS A 189 26.25 -11.33 23.73
C LYS A 189 24.86 -11.11 24.27
N ARG A 190 24.35 -12.07 25.02
CA ARG A 190 23.07 -11.95 25.73
C ARG A 190 23.31 -11.74 27.21
N ALA A 191 22.69 -10.71 27.78
CA ALA A 191 22.62 -10.49 29.21
C ALA A 191 21.29 -11.06 29.72
N ARG A 192 21.32 -12.02 30.63
CA ARG A 192 20.09 -12.68 31.14
C ARG A 192 19.49 -12.04 32.38
N ASN A 193 20.16 -11.06 32.94
CA ASN A 193 19.76 -10.32 34.12
C ASN A 193 20.61 -9.06 34.26
N GLU A 194 20.25 -8.20 35.21
CA GLU A 194 20.93 -6.93 35.50
C GLU A 194 22.43 -7.11 35.78
N ARG A 195 22.81 -8.16 36.53
CA ARG A 195 24.21 -8.41 36.91
C ARG A 195 25.07 -8.78 35.71
N GLU A 196 24.53 -9.65 34.85
CA GLU A 196 25.17 -10.00 33.58
C GLU A 196 25.29 -8.80 32.66
N LEU A 197 24.25 -7.95 32.60
CA LEU A 197 24.29 -6.72 31.81
C LEU A 197 25.44 -5.80 32.25
N THR A 198 25.51 -5.47 33.54
CA THR A 198 26.56 -4.58 34.06
C THR A 198 27.95 -5.18 33.85
N ALA A 199 28.11 -6.49 34.11
CA ALA A 199 29.40 -7.18 33.92
C ALA A 199 29.85 -7.20 32.45
N LEU A 200 28.93 -7.42 31.51
CA LEU A 200 29.23 -7.40 30.08
C LEU A 200 29.62 -5.99 29.61
N VAL A 201 28.90 -4.95 30.04
CA VAL A 201 29.23 -3.55 29.71
C VAL A 201 30.63 -3.19 30.21
N GLU A 202 30.93 -3.45 31.48
CA GLU A 202 32.26 -3.17 32.06
C GLU A 202 33.38 -3.96 31.37
N ASN A 203 33.11 -5.22 31.01
CA ASN A 203 34.07 -6.03 30.27
C ASN A 203 34.34 -5.44 28.88
N TYR A 204 33.33 -4.94 28.16
CA TYR A 204 33.54 -4.32 26.85
C TYR A 204 34.19 -2.94 26.93
N PHE A 205 33.97 -2.16 27.99
CA PHE A 205 34.75 -0.94 28.22
C PHE A 205 36.24 -1.22 28.35
N LYS A 206 36.61 -2.35 28.98
CA LYS A 206 38.00 -2.80 29.10
C LYS A 206 38.52 -3.49 27.84
N ASN A 207 37.66 -4.24 27.14
CA ASN A 207 38.02 -5.12 26.02
C ASN A 207 37.11 -4.88 24.79
N PRO A 208 37.17 -3.71 24.13
CA PRO A 208 36.24 -3.36 23.05
C PRO A 208 36.41 -4.21 21.77
N SER A 209 37.59 -4.81 21.58
CA SER A 209 37.87 -5.70 20.44
C SER A 209 37.31 -7.11 20.63
N LYS A 210 36.84 -7.46 21.84
CA LYS A 210 36.25 -8.79 22.09
C LYS A 210 35.05 -9.00 21.16
N ASP A 211 34.97 -10.18 20.56
CA ASP A 211 33.93 -10.58 19.59
C ASP A 211 33.92 -9.78 18.26
N ARG A 212 34.99 -9.04 17.94
CA ARG A 212 35.14 -8.28 16.69
C ARG A 212 34.94 -9.15 15.43
N GLU A 213 35.45 -10.37 15.43
CA GLU A 213 35.28 -11.29 14.29
C GLU A 213 33.81 -11.61 14.03
N GLY A 214 33.03 -11.83 15.09
CA GLY A 214 31.59 -12.02 14.97
C GLY A 214 30.88 -10.78 14.44
N ARG A 215 31.28 -9.58 14.87
CA ARG A 215 30.74 -8.32 14.32
C ARG A 215 31.12 -8.11 12.86
N ALA A 216 32.31 -8.52 12.45
CA ALA A 216 32.72 -8.51 11.05
C ALA A 216 31.83 -9.41 10.19
N ARG A 217 31.49 -10.60 10.70
CA ARG A 217 30.51 -11.49 10.06
C ARG A 217 29.12 -10.88 9.95
N ILE A 218 28.63 -10.14 10.96
CA ILE A 218 27.36 -9.40 10.85
C ILE A 218 27.41 -8.41 9.66
N ARG A 219 28.50 -7.64 9.53
CA ARG A 219 28.65 -6.70 8.40
C ARG A 219 28.67 -7.42 7.06
N GLU A 220 29.40 -8.52 6.95
CA GLU A 220 29.52 -9.28 5.71
C GLU A 220 28.19 -9.93 5.31
N GLU A 221 27.54 -10.63 6.24
CA GLU A 221 26.35 -11.43 5.98
C GLU A 221 25.08 -10.57 5.85
N GLN A 222 25.00 -9.43 6.56
CA GLN A 222 23.75 -8.65 6.68
C GLN A 222 23.78 -7.29 5.96
N CYS A 223 24.95 -6.71 5.69
CA CYS A 223 25.04 -5.34 5.13
C CYS A 223 25.44 -5.28 3.65
N PHE A 224 25.94 -6.39 3.08
CA PHE A 224 26.69 -6.42 1.80
C PHE A 224 26.14 -5.45 0.74
N ARG A 225 26.91 -4.49 0.21
CA ARG A 225 28.30 -4.09 0.56
C ARG A 225 28.30 -2.81 1.40
N LEU A 226 29.18 -2.79 2.41
CA LEU A 226 29.41 -1.62 3.25
C LEU A 226 30.55 -0.74 2.68
N ASP A 227 30.40 -0.30 1.44
CA ASP A 227 31.39 0.51 0.70
C ASP A 227 30.88 1.92 0.35
N GLY A 228 29.71 2.27 0.87
CA GLY A 228 29.01 3.52 0.64
C GLY A 228 28.59 3.83 -0.78
N ASN A 229 28.41 2.80 -1.60
CA ASN A 229 27.96 2.92 -2.98
C ASN A 229 26.62 2.22 -3.25
N SER A 230 25.83 1.92 -2.22
CA SER A 230 24.55 1.22 -2.38
C SER A 230 23.53 2.03 -3.15
N SER A 231 23.36 3.31 -2.85
CA SER A 231 22.50 4.23 -3.63
C SER A 231 22.93 4.31 -5.10
N LYS A 232 24.24 4.35 -5.35
CA LYS A 232 24.79 4.41 -6.72
C LYS A 232 24.48 3.13 -7.51
N ARG A 233 24.59 1.96 -6.88
CA ARG A 233 24.24 0.67 -7.49
C ARG A 233 22.75 0.59 -7.83
N ILE A 234 21.89 1.00 -6.90
CA ILE A 234 20.43 1.03 -7.13
C ILE A 234 20.10 1.95 -8.32
N ALA A 235 20.65 3.16 -8.34
CA ALA A 235 20.41 4.10 -9.42
C ALA A 235 20.83 3.54 -10.78
N ALA A 236 22.01 2.90 -10.86
CA ALA A 236 22.49 2.28 -12.08
C ALA A 236 21.54 1.20 -12.62
N GLU A 237 21.01 0.34 -11.74
CA GLU A 237 20.04 -0.69 -12.14
C GLU A 237 18.72 -0.07 -12.60
N ILE A 238 18.19 0.92 -11.88
CA ILE A 238 16.95 1.61 -12.30
C ILE A 238 17.12 2.22 -13.70
N THR A 239 18.26 2.86 -13.99
CA THR A 239 18.52 3.44 -15.31
C THR A 239 18.75 2.41 -16.42
N ALA A 240 19.14 1.19 -16.06
CA ALA A 240 19.40 0.11 -17.01
C ALA A 240 18.14 -0.70 -17.36
N VAL A 241 17.02 -0.50 -16.64
CA VAL A 241 15.75 -1.16 -16.94
C VAL A 241 15.15 -0.53 -18.19
N GLU A 242 15.16 -1.27 -19.30
CA GLU A 242 14.28 -0.97 -20.43
C GLU A 242 12.83 -1.08 -19.95
N MET A 243 12.07 0.01 -20.12
CA MET A 243 10.64 -0.03 -19.79
C MET A 243 9.95 -1.02 -20.71
N ILE A 244 9.44 -2.12 -20.13
CA ILE A 244 8.54 -3.03 -20.82
C ILE A 244 7.29 -2.22 -21.17
N LYS A 245 7.18 -1.82 -22.44
CA LYS A 245 5.95 -1.25 -22.97
C LYS A 245 4.96 -2.38 -23.15
N TYR A 246 3.94 -2.42 -22.30
CA TYR A 246 2.81 -3.30 -22.54
C TYR A 246 2.03 -2.79 -23.76
N PRO A 247 1.52 -3.68 -24.62
CA PRO A 247 0.72 -3.31 -25.78
C PRO A 247 -0.68 -2.87 -25.33
N TYR A 248 -0.77 -1.69 -24.71
CA TYR A 248 -2.03 -1.00 -24.46
C TYR A 248 -2.23 0.03 -25.58
N LYS A 249 -3.40 0.01 -26.22
CA LYS A 249 -3.72 0.93 -27.30
C LYS A 249 -4.11 2.29 -26.71
N THR A 250 -3.33 3.32 -26.99
CA THR A 250 -3.59 4.67 -26.49
C THR A 250 -4.69 5.36 -27.30
N THR A 251 -5.38 6.36 -26.73
CA THR A 251 -6.32 7.23 -27.46
C THR A 251 -5.70 7.81 -28.74
N LYS A 252 -4.39 8.09 -28.71
CA LYS A 252 -3.63 8.56 -29.88
C LYS A 252 -3.62 7.53 -31.00
N GLU A 253 -3.26 6.28 -30.70
CA GLU A 253 -3.23 5.19 -31.67
C GLU A 253 -4.62 4.88 -32.25
N MET A 254 -5.67 5.02 -31.42
CA MET A 254 -7.07 4.87 -31.87
C MET A 254 -7.45 5.94 -32.89
N ARG A 255 -7.10 7.21 -32.65
CA ARG A 255 -7.34 8.32 -33.59
C ARG A 255 -6.57 8.17 -34.90
N GLU A 256 -5.36 7.60 -34.85
CA GLU A 256 -4.51 7.38 -36.02
C GLU A 256 -4.96 6.17 -36.86
N ASN A 257 -5.73 5.22 -36.30
CA ASN A 257 -6.14 3.98 -36.99
C ASN A 257 -7.64 3.60 -36.76
N PRO A 258 -8.60 4.41 -37.26
CA PRO A 258 -10.03 4.21 -37.04
C PRO A 258 -10.60 2.87 -37.55
N ASP A 259 -10.06 2.33 -38.64
CA ASP A 259 -10.58 1.11 -39.29
C ASP A 259 -10.37 -0.17 -38.44
N ILE A 260 -9.52 -0.10 -37.41
CA ILE A 260 -9.29 -1.22 -36.48
C ILE A 260 -10.47 -1.39 -35.51
N TYR A 261 -11.40 -0.42 -35.44
CA TYR A 261 -12.39 -0.29 -34.36
C TYR A 261 -13.83 -0.72 -34.67
N SER A 262 -14.09 -1.44 -35.77
CA SER A 262 -15.44 -1.94 -36.09
C SER A 262 -15.75 -3.28 -35.39
N ALA A 263 -15.71 -3.34 -34.06
CA ALA A 263 -16.25 -4.48 -33.32
C ALA A 263 -17.68 -4.16 -32.85
N PRO A 264 -18.69 -5.00 -33.15
CA PRO A 264 -20.03 -4.79 -32.61
C PRO A 264 -20.03 -4.94 -31.09
N CYS A 265 -20.60 -3.98 -30.36
CA CYS A 265 -20.83 -4.09 -28.93
C CYS A 265 -21.80 -5.27 -28.66
N TYR A 266 -21.28 -6.34 -28.05
CA TYR A 266 -22.06 -7.55 -27.72
C TYR A 266 -23.22 -7.29 -26.74
N GLY A 267 -23.18 -6.20 -25.96
CA GLY A 267 -24.19 -5.81 -24.98
C GLY A 267 -25.32 -4.91 -25.51
N LEU A 268 -25.24 -4.46 -26.77
CA LEU A 268 -26.12 -3.42 -27.29
C LEU A 268 -27.63 -3.74 -27.24
N PRO A 269 -28.09 -4.99 -27.52
CA PRO A 269 -29.50 -5.34 -27.33
C PRO A 269 -29.97 -5.22 -25.88
N PHE A 270 -29.08 -5.49 -24.91
CA PHE A 270 -29.39 -5.33 -23.49
C PHE A 270 -29.50 -3.85 -23.10
N GLY A 271 -28.62 -3.01 -23.65
CA GLY A 271 -28.69 -1.56 -23.51
C GLY A 271 -30.00 -0.96 -24.03
N ILE A 272 -30.34 -1.28 -25.28
CA ILE A 272 -31.57 -0.83 -25.96
C ILE A 272 -32.82 -1.21 -25.15
N THR A 273 -32.98 -2.50 -24.83
CA THR A 273 -34.16 -2.99 -24.10
C THR A 273 -34.26 -2.39 -22.70
N THR A 274 -33.13 -2.09 -22.06
CA THR A 274 -33.12 -1.41 -20.76
C THR A 274 -33.51 0.06 -20.92
N PHE A 275 -33.01 0.76 -21.95
CA PHE A 275 -33.40 2.14 -22.22
C PHE A 275 -34.92 2.26 -22.45
N GLU A 276 -35.48 1.45 -23.36
CA GLU A 276 -36.93 1.41 -23.67
C GLU A 276 -37.77 1.13 -22.41
N LYS A 277 -37.32 0.21 -21.56
CA LYS A 277 -38.01 -0.11 -20.29
C LYS A 277 -38.12 1.09 -19.34
N TYR A 278 -37.11 1.96 -19.33
CA TYR A 278 -37.01 3.11 -18.43
C TYR A 278 -37.21 4.44 -19.14
N GLU A 279 -37.61 4.44 -20.40
CA GLU A 279 -37.86 5.64 -21.20
C GLU A 279 -38.94 6.53 -20.56
N SER A 280 -39.98 5.93 -19.98
CA SER A 280 -41.09 6.65 -19.36
C SER A 280 -40.72 7.54 -18.16
N ILE A 281 -39.53 7.36 -17.57
CA ILE A 281 -39.06 8.21 -16.46
C ILE A 281 -38.24 9.43 -16.92
N LEU A 282 -37.97 9.54 -18.22
CA LEU A 282 -37.25 10.69 -18.78
C LEU A 282 -38.15 11.93 -18.79
N THR A 283 -37.56 13.08 -18.44
CA THR A 283 -38.28 14.36 -18.37
C THR A 283 -38.24 15.16 -19.68
N GLY A 284 -37.60 14.61 -20.71
CA GLY A 284 -37.40 15.27 -21.99
C GLY A 284 -36.73 14.34 -22.99
N LYS A 285 -36.37 14.89 -24.14
CA LYS A 285 -35.97 14.13 -25.34
C LYS A 285 -34.51 14.33 -25.76
N ARG A 286 -33.65 14.96 -24.94
CA ARG A 286 -32.22 15.10 -25.27
C ARG A 286 -31.41 13.97 -24.67
N VAL A 287 -30.81 13.16 -25.55
CA VAL A 287 -30.03 11.96 -25.17
C VAL A 287 -28.60 12.09 -25.68
N LEU A 288 -27.63 11.95 -24.78
CA LEU A 288 -26.21 11.86 -25.11
C LEU A 288 -25.72 10.42 -24.95
N ASP A 289 -25.13 9.85 -26.00
CA ASP A 289 -24.45 8.57 -25.95
C ASP A 289 -22.93 8.76 -25.95
N CYS A 290 -22.26 8.31 -24.90
CA CYS A 290 -20.82 8.45 -24.69
C CYS A 290 -20.12 7.12 -24.97
N GLY A 291 -19.13 7.13 -25.88
CA GLY A 291 -18.58 5.90 -26.45
C GLY A 291 -19.51 5.34 -27.54
N THR A 292 -19.97 6.23 -28.43
CA THR A 292 -21.02 5.94 -29.43
C THR A 292 -20.68 4.81 -30.39
N GLY A 293 -19.40 4.53 -30.62
CA GLY A 293 -18.93 3.52 -31.56
C GLY A 293 -19.58 3.69 -32.94
N SER A 294 -20.19 2.62 -33.45
CA SER A 294 -20.85 2.60 -34.77
C SER A 294 -22.15 3.42 -34.86
N GLY A 295 -22.63 3.99 -33.75
CA GLY A 295 -23.86 4.79 -33.70
C GLY A 295 -25.15 3.97 -33.62
N HIS A 296 -25.04 2.64 -33.45
CA HIS A 296 -26.18 1.73 -33.53
C HIS A 296 -27.25 2.00 -32.46
N PHE A 297 -26.89 2.40 -31.23
CA PHE A 297 -27.88 2.82 -30.21
C PHE A 297 -28.64 4.06 -30.65
N LEU A 298 -27.92 5.11 -31.05
CA LEU A 298 -28.53 6.38 -31.50
C LEU A 298 -29.45 6.19 -32.69
N ASN A 299 -29.10 5.27 -33.60
CA ASN A 299 -29.92 4.92 -34.76
C ASN A 299 -31.21 4.21 -34.36
N HIS A 300 -31.17 3.35 -33.34
CA HIS A 300 -32.32 2.59 -32.85
C HIS A 300 -33.37 3.45 -32.14
N ILE A 301 -32.96 4.45 -31.34
CA ILE A 301 -33.93 5.28 -30.60
C ILE A 301 -34.60 6.32 -31.52
N GLU A 302 -35.92 6.29 -31.61
CA GLU A 302 -36.72 7.23 -32.42
C GLU A 302 -37.29 8.37 -31.57
N ASP A 303 -37.65 9.50 -32.18
CA ASP A 303 -38.26 10.65 -31.51
C ASP A 303 -37.43 11.33 -30.39
N TYR A 304 -36.09 11.21 -30.47
CA TYR A 304 -35.11 11.87 -29.59
C TYR A 304 -34.23 12.87 -30.34
N ASP A 305 -33.85 13.95 -29.66
CA ASP A 305 -32.76 14.85 -30.05
C ASP A 305 -31.44 14.22 -29.58
N THR A 306 -30.75 13.55 -30.51
CA THR A 306 -29.61 12.67 -30.21
C THR A 306 -28.26 13.35 -30.38
N TYR A 307 -27.36 13.04 -29.45
CA TYR A 307 -25.98 13.52 -29.42
C TYR A 307 -25.05 12.33 -29.14
N GLY A 308 -23.92 12.28 -29.82
CA GLY A 308 -22.89 11.26 -29.60
C GLY A 308 -21.53 11.89 -29.29
N VAL A 309 -20.74 11.21 -28.48
CA VAL A 309 -19.30 11.52 -28.32
C VAL A 309 -18.48 10.25 -28.31
N ASP A 310 -17.32 10.31 -28.96
CA ASP A 310 -16.33 9.23 -28.95
C ASP A 310 -14.94 9.79 -29.28
N VAL A 311 -13.88 9.02 -29.06
CA VAL A 311 -12.50 9.41 -29.39
C VAL A 311 -12.26 9.51 -30.90
N VAL A 312 -13.15 8.91 -31.71
CA VAL A 312 -13.16 8.93 -33.17
C VAL A 312 -14.58 8.71 -33.72
N ASP A 313 -14.95 9.33 -34.84
CA ASP A 313 -16.27 9.10 -35.47
C ASP A 313 -16.23 7.89 -36.41
N VAL A 314 -16.64 6.72 -35.91
CA VAL A 314 -16.78 5.46 -36.70
C VAL A 314 -18.23 5.10 -36.98
N ARG A 315 -19.15 6.07 -36.85
CA ARG A 315 -20.58 5.81 -37.05
C ARG A 315 -20.89 5.42 -38.49
N VAL A 316 -21.70 4.38 -38.65
CA VAL A 316 -22.16 3.92 -39.97
C VAL A 316 -23.17 4.92 -40.54
N GLU A 317 -24.08 5.41 -39.70
CA GLU A 317 -25.03 6.47 -40.05
C GLU A 317 -24.82 7.67 -39.13
N LYS A 318 -24.75 8.87 -39.73
CA LYS A 318 -24.48 10.11 -39.00
C LYS A 318 -25.76 10.75 -38.47
N LYS A 319 -26.57 9.98 -37.74
CA LYS A 319 -27.78 10.48 -37.07
C LYS A 319 -27.40 11.33 -35.86
N GLY A 320 -28.09 12.45 -35.68
CA GLY A 320 -27.89 13.35 -34.56
C GLY A 320 -26.57 14.12 -34.59
N ASN A 321 -26.36 14.91 -33.54
CA ASN A 321 -25.13 15.68 -33.35
C ASN A 321 -24.00 14.77 -32.88
N PHE A 322 -22.75 15.13 -33.19
CA PHE A 322 -21.59 14.36 -32.73
C PHE A 322 -20.38 15.24 -32.48
N ALA A 323 -19.59 14.91 -31.47
CA ALA A 323 -18.31 15.53 -31.21
C ALA A 323 -17.24 14.48 -30.89
N VAL A 324 -16.05 14.68 -31.47
CA VAL A 324 -14.87 13.88 -31.13
C VAL A 324 -14.29 14.38 -29.81
N VAL A 325 -14.21 13.53 -28.79
CA VAL A 325 -13.80 13.89 -27.42
C VAL A 325 -13.06 12.72 -26.77
N ASP A 326 -11.91 12.98 -26.16
CA ASP A 326 -11.26 12.07 -25.22
C ASP A 326 -11.84 12.24 -23.81
N THR A 327 -12.75 11.34 -23.45
CA THR A 327 -13.45 11.37 -22.16
C THR A 327 -12.56 11.07 -20.95
N ASN A 328 -11.30 10.65 -21.14
CA ASN A 328 -10.33 10.52 -20.03
C ASN A 328 -9.83 11.89 -19.54
N THR A 329 -9.71 12.87 -20.43
CA THR A 329 -8.95 14.10 -20.16
C THR A 329 -9.71 15.37 -20.51
N GLU A 330 -10.54 15.35 -21.56
CA GLU A 330 -11.25 16.51 -22.07
C GLU A 330 -12.60 16.69 -21.37
N LYS A 331 -13.13 17.92 -21.42
CA LYS A 331 -14.50 18.19 -20.98
C LYS A 331 -15.49 17.83 -22.09
N LEU A 332 -16.68 17.37 -21.72
CA LEU A 332 -17.75 17.19 -22.69
C LEU A 332 -18.15 18.57 -23.26
N PRO A 333 -18.21 18.75 -24.59
CA PRO A 333 -18.39 20.04 -25.25
C PRO A 333 -19.87 20.50 -25.23
N PHE A 334 -20.54 20.31 -24.10
CA PHE A 334 -21.93 20.65 -23.89
C PHE A 334 -22.10 21.49 -22.62
N PRO A 335 -23.11 22.38 -22.57
CA PRO A 335 -23.41 23.16 -21.38
C PRO A 335 -23.79 22.28 -20.18
N ASP A 336 -23.70 22.87 -18.99
CA ASP A 336 -24.22 22.29 -17.76
C ASP A 336 -25.74 22.10 -17.88
N ASN A 337 -26.28 21.03 -17.29
CA ASN A 337 -27.72 20.77 -17.24
C ASN A 337 -28.43 20.80 -18.62
N PHE A 338 -27.83 20.16 -19.62
CA PHE A 338 -28.32 20.18 -20.99
C PHE A 338 -29.11 18.92 -21.39
N PHE A 339 -28.72 17.74 -20.89
CA PHE A 339 -29.30 16.45 -21.29
C PHE A 339 -30.35 15.93 -20.31
N ASP A 340 -31.36 15.25 -20.85
CA ASP A 340 -32.38 14.53 -20.09
C ASP A 340 -31.92 13.10 -19.78
N ALA A 341 -31.14 12.49 -20.69
CA ALA A 341 -30.46 11.23 -20.45
C ALA A 341 -29.02 11.24 -20.99
N VAL A 342 -28.15 10.51 -20.28
CA VAL A 342 -26.80 10.14 -20.76
C VAL A 342 -26.70 8.62 -20.75
N THR A 343 -26.15 8.01 -21.79
CA THR A 343 -25.93 6.57 -21.90
C THR A 343 -24.45 6.26 -22.09
N THR A 344 -24.01 5.15 -21.51
CA THR A 344 -22.71 4.53 -21.81
C THR A 344 -22.87 3.02 -21.87
N TRP A 345 -22.57 2.45 -23.03
CA TRP A 345 -22.65 1.01 -23.28
C TRP A 345 -21.26 0.39 -23.17
N CYS A 346 -20.85 0.06 -21.95
CA CYS A 346 -19.53 -0.47 -21.61
C CYS A 346 -18.36 0.50 -21.83
N LEU A 347 -18.53 1.82 -21.59
CA LEU A 347 -17.42 2.79 -21.72
C LEU A 347 -16.48 2.82 -20.50
N LEU A 348 -17.04 2.97 -19.29
CA LEU A 348 -16.26 3.20 -18.06
C LEU A 348 -15.10 2.22 -17.82
N PRO A 349 -15.22 0.91 -18.10
CA PRO A 349 -14.13 -0.05 -17.91
C PRO A 349 -12.90 0.20 -18.78
N HIS A 350 -13.04 0.93 -19.88
CA HIS A 350 -11.95 1.22 -20.83
C HIS A 350 -11.24 2.55 -20.52
N LEU A 351 -11.78 3.35 -19.59
CA LEU A 351 -11.21 4.64 -19.22
C LEU A 351 -10.09 4.47 -18.21
N GLU A 352 -8.97 5.18 -18.42
CA GLU A 352 -7.91 5.37 -17.43
C GLU A 352 -8.39 6.29 -16.29
N ASN A 353 -9.26 7.26 -16.60
CA ASN A 353 -9.78 8.22 -15.65
C ASN A 353 -11.32 8.27 -15.66
N PRO A 354 -12.01 7.19 -15.26
CA PRO A 354 -13.47 7.14 -15.30
C PRO A 354 -14.10 8.14 -14.33
N HIS A 355 -13.40 8.55 -13.27
CA HIS A 355 -13.91 9.51 -12.29
C HIS A 355 -14.02 10.93 -12.83
N HIS A 356 -13.14 11.33 -13.75
CA HIS A 356 -13.29 12.58 -14.51
C HIS A 356 -14.56 12.54 -15.35
N PHE A 357 -14.73 11.48 -16.13
CA PHE A 357 -15.91 11.28 -16.95
C PHE A 357 -17.21 11.30 -16.14
N ILE A 358 -17.29 10.61 -15.00
CA ILE A 358 -18.46 10.62 -14.11
C ILE A 358 -18.85 12.04 -13.67
N ARG A 359 -17.88 12.91 -13.39
CA ARG A 359 -18.15 14.32 -13.03
C ARG A 359 -18.70 15.11 -14.21
N GLU A 360 -18.19 14.86 -15.42
CA GLU A 360 -18.70 15.50 -16.63
C GLU A 360 -20.12 15.03 -16.96
N VAL A 361 -20.43 13.74 -16.82
CA VAL A 361 -21.80 13.21 -16.94
C VAL A 361 -22.73 13.90 -15.96
N TYR A 362 -22.32 14.01 -14.69
CA TYR A 362 -23.10 14.74 -13.69
C TYR A 362 -23.30 16.20 -14.08
N ARG A 363 -22.27 16.88 -14.59
CA ARG A 363 -22.35 18.29 -15.01
C ARG A 363 -23.37 18.50 -16.14
N VAL A 364 -23.30 17.70 -17.20
CA VAL A 364 -24.13 17.89 -18.40
C VAL A 364 -25.57 17.39 -18.24
N LEU A 365 -25.85 16.51 -17.28
CA LEU A 365 -27.22 16.09 -16.96
C LEU A 365 -28.01 17.21 -16.29
N LYS A 366 -29.27 17.40 -16.68
CA LYS A 366 -30.23 18.25 -15.96
C LYS A 366 -30.49 17.69 -14.54
N PRO A 367 -30.90 18.53 -13.58
CA PRO A 367 -31.45 18.03 -12.32
C PRO A 367 -32.59 17.05 -12.58
N GLY A 368 -32.50 15.83 -12.02
CA GLY A 368 -33.45 14.76 -12.28
C GLY A 368 -33.25 13.97 -13.58
N GLY A 369 -32.26 14.33 -14.41
CA GLY A 369 -31.86 13.57 -15.59
C GLY A 369 -31.27 12.20 -15.23
N ILE A 370 -31.29 11.28 -16.19
CA ILE A 370 -30.97 9.86 -15.97
C ILE A 370 -29.66 9.47 -16.65
N PHE A 371 -28.77 8.81 -15.92
CA PHE A 371 -27.57 8.18 -16.42
C PHE A 371 -27.76 6.66 -16.51
N PHE A 372 -27.62 6.10 -17.71
CA PHE A 372 -27.60 4.67 -17.97
C PHE A 372 -26.15 4.21 -18.13
N ASN A 373 -25.65 3.42 -17.18
CA ASN A 373 -24.27 2.98 -17.16
C ASN A 373 -24.17 1.45 -17.24
N GLU A 374 -23.75 0.93 -18.39
CA GLU A 374 -23.41 -0.48 -18.57
C GLU A 374 -21.94 -0.76 -18.23
N MET A 375 -21.70 -1.85 -17.50
CA MET A 375 -20.36 -2.31 -17.18
C MET A 375 -20.32 -3.80 -16.77
N PRO A 376 -19.14 -4.45 -16.84
CA PRO A 376 -18.95 -5.78 -16.30
C PRO A 376 -19.28 -5.83 -14.80
N ASN A 377 -19.97 -6.90 -14.41
CA ASN A 377 -20.32 -7.14 -13.02
C ASN A 377 -19.21 -7.90 -12.31
N THR A 378 -18.74 -7.40 -11.15
CA THR A 378 -17.80 -8.11 -10.26
C THR A 378 -18.53 -9.19 -9.44
N SER A 379 -19.22 -10.07 -10.18
CA SER A 379 -20.12 -11.12 -9.69
C SER A 379 -19.39 -12.17 -8.85
N LEU A 380 -20.14 -13.04 -8.18
CA LEU A 380 -19.52 -14.14 -7.43
C LEU A 380 -18.77 -15.09 -8.38
N TYR A 381 -19.28 -15.27 -9.61
CA TYR A 381 -18.61 -16.06 -10.63
C TYR A 381 -17.27 -15.42 -11.03
N ALA A 382 -17.24 -14.13 -11.35
CA ALA A 382 -16.00 -13.42 -11.69
C ALA A 382 -14.96 -13.51 -10.56
N ARG A 383 -15.38 -13.37 -9.30
CA ARG A 383 -14.49 -13.52 -8.14
C ARG A 383 -13.93 -14.93 -7.99
N LYS A 384 -14.72 -15.96 -8.29
CA LYS A 384 -14.23 -17.34 -8.30
C LYS A 384 -13.19 -17.54 -9.40
N LEU A 385 -13.42 -16.96 -10.58
CA LEU A 385 -12.44 -17.01 -11.68
C LEU A 385 -11.12 -16.35 -11.27
N PHE A 386 -11.18 -15.21 -10.58
CA PHE A 386 -10.01 -14.53 -10.03
C PHE A 386 -9.20 -15.42 -9.08
N PHE A 387 -9.85 -16.11 -8.14
CA PHE A 387 -9.13 -17.03 -7.23
C PHE A 387 -8.47 -18.21 -7.95
N LEU A 388 -9.01 -18.63 -9.10
CA LEU A 388 -8.50 -19.79 -9.85
C LEU A 388 -7.40 -19.41 -10.86
N THR A 389 -7.49 -18.21 -11.45
CA THR A 389 -6.67 -17.82 -12.60
C THR A 389 -5.78 -16.60 -12.34
N GLY A 390 -6.07 -15.83 -11.29
CA GLY A 390 -5.50 -14.50 -11.07
C GLY A 390 -6.23 -13.38 -11.81
N GLU A 391 -7.15 -13.70 -12.73
CA GLU A 391 -7.83 -12.74 -13.61
C GLU A 391 -9.34 -12.66 -13.34
N LEU A 392 -9.91 -11.46 -13.50
CA LEU A 392 -11.37 -11.29 -13.49
C LEU A 392 -11.94 -11.58 -14.88
N GLU A 393 -13.18 -12.06 -14.94
CA GLU A 393 -13.90 -12.26 -16.21
C GLU A 393 -13.91 -10.95 -17.01
N ARG A 394 -13.37 -10.98 -18.23
CA ARG A 394 -13.15 -9.83 -19.13
C ARG A 394 -12.09 -8.81 -18.68
N TYR A 395 -11.24 -9.11 -17.72
CA TYR A 395 -10.05 -8.30 -17.43
C TYR A 395 -8.83 -9.18 -17.65
N THR A 396 -8.59 -9.52 -18.91
CA THR A 396 -7.54 -10.44 -19.35
C THR A 396 -6.60 -9.71 -20.31
N MET A 397 -5.41 -10.27 -20.55
CA MET A 397 -4.42 -9.71 -21.49
C MET A 397 -4.97 -9.44 -22.90
N ASP A 398 -5.98 -10.19 -23.34
CA ASP A 398 -6.59 -10.08 -24.67
C ASP A 398 -7.77 -9.10 -24.74
N ASN A 399 -8.10 -8.41 -23.64
CA ASN A 399 -9.18 -7.42 -23.57
C ASN A 399 -8.66 -6.04 -23.12
N ASP A 400 -9.39 -4.99 -23.46
CA ASP A 400 -9.01 -3.58 -23.20
C ASP A 400 -9.70 -2.98 -21.95
N HIS A 401 -10.37 -3.78 -21.13
CA HIS A 401 -10.84 -3.36 -19.82
C HIS A 401 -9.67 -3.15 -18.84
N ILE A 402 -9.57 -1.95 -18.28
CA ILE A 402 -8.53 -1.55 -17.34
C ILE A 402 -9.09 -1.07 -15.99
N SER A 403 -10.36 -0.67 -15.94
CA SER A 403 -11.00 -0.07 -14.77
C SER A 403 -12.03 -1.00 -14.13
N VAL A 404 -11.73 -1.50 -12.92
CA VAL A 404 -12.61 -2.39 -12.15
C VAL A 404 -13.40 -1.61 -11.09
N PHE A 405 -14.72 -1.79 -11.06
CA PHE A 405 -15.58 -1.20 -10.02
C PHE A 405 -16.12 -2.28 -9.08
N THR A 406 -15.50 -2.37 -7.91
CA THR A 406 -16.08 -3.12 -6.79
C THR A 406 -17.28 -2.36 -6.19
N PRO A 407 -18.17 -3.01 -5.42
CA PRO A 407 -19.29 -2.32 -4.78
C PRO A 407 -18.86 -1.13 -3.89
N ALA A 408 -17.68 -1.18 -3.27
CA ALA A 408 -17.17 -0.10 -2.45
C ALA A 408 -16.68 1.10 -3.30
N ILE A 409 -15.97 0.82 -4.39
CA ILE A 409 -15.51 1.85 -5.32
C ILE A 409 -16.72 2.54 -5.96
N TYR A 410 -17.68 1.75 -6.45
CA TYR A 410 -18.93 2.25 -7.00
C TYR A 410 -19.66 3.22 -6.06
N LYS A 411 -19.86 2.84 -4.80
CA LYS A 411 -20.47 3.70 -3.78
C LYS A 411 -19.72 5.01 -3.56
N LYS A 412 -18.38 4.95 -3.47
CA LYS A 412 -17.55 6.13 -3.18
C LYS A 412 -17.39 7.08 -4.35
N THR A 413 -17.58 6.60 -5.58
CA THR A 413 -17.21 7.33 -6.80
C THR A 413 -18.40 7.70 -7.69
N ILE A 414 -19.40 6.82 -7.81
CA ILE A 414 -20.61 7.07 -8.62
C ILE A 414 -21.77 7.52 -7.73
N LEU A 415 -22.12 6.74 -6.71
CA LEU A 415 -23.26 7.07 -5.82
C LEU A 415 -23.02 8.29 -4.93
N LYS A 416 -21.80 8.83 -4.93
CA LYS A 416 -21.53 10.15 -4.37
C LYS A 416 -22.30 11.26 -5.10
N TYR A 417 -22.53 11.08 -6.40
CA TYR A 417 -23.18 12.08 -7.27
C TYR A 417 -24.61 11.71 -7.63
N PHE A 418 -24.92 10.41 -7.72
CA PHE A 418 -26.21 9.94 -8.23
C PHE A 418 -26.98 9.10 -7.22
N ASN A 419 -28.31 9.15 -7.33
CA ASN A 419 -29.22 8.23 -6.66
C ASN A 419 -29.48 7.02 -7.55
N GLU A 420 -29.24 5.80 -7.05
CA GLU A 420 -29.52 4.56 -7.79
C GLU A 420 -31.03 4.27 -7.79
N LEU A 421 -31.64 4.25 -8.97
CA LEU A 421 -33.05 3.89 -9.14
C LEU A 421 -33.21 2.37 -9.31
N ALA A 422 -32.34 1.77 -10.12
CA ALA A 422 -32.37 0.35 -10.43
C ALA A 422 -31.02 -0.15 -10.94
N VAL A 423 -30.86 -1.47 -10.90
CA VAL A 423 -29.77 -2.19 -11.56
C VAL A 423 -30.36 -3.39 -12.28
N GLU A 424 -30.16 -3.42 -13.59
CA GLU A 424 -30.50 -4.56 -14.44
C GLU A 424 -29.28 -5.43 -14.67
N TYR A 425 -29.49 -6.74 -14.79
CA TYR A 425 -28.42 -7.72 -14.93
C TYR A 425 -28.66 -8.60 -16.15
N TRP A 426 -27.67 -8.69 -17.02
CA TRP A 426 -27.70 -9.59 -18.17
C TRP A 426 -27.09 -10.94 -17.81
N VAL A 427 -27.76 -12.02 -18.24
CA VAL A 427 -27.29 -13.39 -18.01
C VAL A 427 -27.23 -14.10 -19.34
N ASP A 428 -26.04 -14.59 -19.72
CA ASP A 428 -25.84 -15.33 -20.96
C ASP A 428 -26.72 -16.60 -21.00
N PRO A 429 -27.55 -16.78 -22.05
CA PRO A 429 -28.32 -18.00 -22.29
C PRO A 429 -27.47 -19.29 -22.28
N LYS A 430 -26.16 -19.23 -22.57
CA LYS A 430 -25.26 -20.40 -22.57
C LYS A 430 -25.17 -21.10 -21.22
N ILE A 431 -25.36 -20.39 -20.10
CA ILE A 431 -25.45 -20.97 -18.75
C ILE A 431 -26.64 -21.97 -18.65
N TYR A 432 -27.64 -21.86 -19.54
CA TYR A 432 -28.81 -22.73 -19.58
C TYR A 432 -28.70 -23.89 -20.58
N ARG A 433 -27.58 -24.02 -21.33
CA ARG A 433 -27.43 -25.04 -22.39
C ARG A 433 -26.88 -26.39 -21.92
N ASN A 434 -26.36 -26.50 -20.70
CA ASN A 434 -25.78 -27.72 -20.13
C ASN A 434 -26.73 -28.39 -19.10
N ARG A 435 -26.46 -29.67 -18.74
CA ARG A 435 -27.32 -30.49 -17.83
C ARG A 435 -27.64 -29.79 -16.49
N LEU A 436 -26.73 -28.98 -15.98
CA LEU A 436 -26.90 -28.15 -14.77
C LEU A 436 -27.84 -26.94 -14.99
N GLY A 437 -27.87 -26.38 -16.20
CA GLY A 437 -28.79 -25.32 -16.60
C GLY A 437 -30.26 -25.78 -16.68
N TRP A 438 -30.49 -27.04 -17.07
CA TRP A 438 -31.83 -27.66 -17.11
C TRP A 438 -32.39 -27.89 -15.70
N LEU A 439 -31.56 -28.39 -14.77
CA LEU A 439 -31.92 -28.55 -13.35
C LEU A 439 -32.19 -27.20 -12.65
N LYS A 440 -31.51 -26.12 -13.06
CA LYS A 440 -31.79 -24.75 -12.58
C LYS A 440 -33.11 -24.18 -13.08
N LYS A 441 -33.68 -24.68 -14.18
CA LYS A 441 -34.96 -24.19 -14.72
C LYS A 441 -36.15 -24.52 -13.79
N ILE A 442 -36.03 -25.56 -12.97
CA ILE A 442 -37.12 -26.12 -12.16
C ILE A 442 -37.23 -25.47 -10.76
N GLY A 443 -36.25 -24.67 -10.32
CA GLY A 443 -36.19 -24.13 -8.94
C GLY A 443 -35.92 -22.63 -8.78
N VAL A 444 -35.75 -21.84 -9.85
CA VAL A 444 -35.21 -20.46 -9.75
C VAL A 444 -36.27 -19.36 -9.95
N GLU A 445 -37.52 -19.67 -10.31
CA GLU A 445 -38.58 -18.64 -10.42
C GLU A 445 -38.79 -17.87 -9.10
N ARG A 446 -38.59 -18.52 -7.94
CA ARG A 446 -38.83 -17.91 -6.62
C ARG A 446 -37.71 -16.97 -6.13
N ASN A 447 -36.53 -16.96 -6.76
CA ASN A 447 -35.37 -16.17 -6.29
C ASN A 447 -34.51 -15.61 -7.46
N TRP A 448 -35.14 -15.38 -8.60
CA TRP A 448 -34.51 -15.05 -9.89
C TRP A 448 -33.58 -13.81 -9.83
N ARG A 449 -33.99 -12.75 -9.11
CA ARG A 449 -33.22 -11.50 -8.99
C ARG A 449 -31.88 -11.69 -8.27
N ASN A 450 -31.87 -12.47 -7.18
CA ASN A 450 -30.65 -12.77 -6.43
C ASN A 450 -29.69 -13.65 -7.24
N PHE A 451 -30.23 -14.57 -8.03
CA PHE A 451 -29.45 -15.41 -8.92
C PHE A 451 -28.72 -14.58 -9.99
N ARG A 452 -29.43 -13.68 -10.69
CA ARG A 452 -28.82 -12.83 -11.72
C ARG A 452 -27.67 -12.00 -11.15
N LYS A 453 -27.85 -11.35 -10.00
CA LYS A 453 -26.80 -10.56 -9.34
C LYS A 453 -25.50 -11.35 -9.09
N LEU A 454 -25.62 -12.64 -8.76
CA LEU A 454 -24.48 -13.50 -8.41
C LEU A 454 -23.71 -14.04 -9.63
N TYR A 455 -24.37 -14.17 -10.79
CA TYR A 455 -23.83 -14.89 -11.95
C TYR A 455 -23.87 -14.10 -13.27
N ALA A 456 -24.48 -12.93 -13.30
CA ALA A 456 -24.45 -12.04 -14.46
C ALA A 456 -23.03 -11.54 -14.72
N SER A 457 -22.63 -11.56 -15.99
CA SER A 457 -21.36 -11.02 -16.48
C SER A 457 -21.42 -9.50 -16.65
N GLU A 458 -22.61 -8.95 -16.91
CA GLU A 458 -22.85 -7.52 -17.16
C GLU A 458 -24.00 -6.99 -16.32
N MET A 459 -23.97 -5.68 -16.04
CA MET A 459 -25.05 -4.95 -15.40
C MET A 459 -25.23 -3.56 -16.01
N ILE A 460 -26.45 -3.05 -16.00
CA ILE A 460 -26.79 -1.67 -16.31
C ILE A 460 -27.32 -1.00 -15.05
N GLN A 461 -26.70 0.10 -14.66
CA GLN A 461 -27.14 0.95 -13.56
C GLN A 461 -27.99 2.09 -14.12
N ILE A 462 -29.15 2.32 -13.49
CA ILE A 462 -30.05 3.43 -13.82
C ILE A 462 -29.95 4.43 -12.66
N LEU A 463 -29.36 5.58 -12.95
CA LEU A 463 -28.90 6.55 -11.96
C LEU A 463 -29.57 7.89 -12.19
N LYS A 464 -30.06 8.54 -11.14
CA LYS A 464 -30.70 9.86 -11.21
C LYS A 464 -29.80 10.93 -10.60
N LYS A 465 -29.62 12.04 -11.32
CA LYS A 465 -28.93 13.24 -10.82
C LYS A 465 -29.72 13.93 -9.72
#